data_AF-A0A1Q3DVS3-F1
#
_entry.id   AF-A0A1Q3DVS3-F1
#
_cell.length_a   1.000
_cell.length_b   1.000
_cell.length_c   1.000
_cell.angle_alpha   90.00
_cell.angle_beta   90.00
_cell.angle_gamma   90.00
#
_symmetry.space_group_name_H-M   'P 1'
#
loop_
_entity.id
_entity.type
_entity.pdbx_description
1 polymer ?
#
loop_
_entity_poly.entity_id
_entity_poly.type
_entity_poly.pdbx_seq_one_letter_code
_entity_poly.pdbx_strand_id
1 'polypeptide(L)'
;MFSHQQPHQQQQPPSGGSQWASNIESVSCSRYLCPTLDCVATPHDCPCPDQEDVKCIIPDADDKTVGTVVCARGPDACLSVERLIWRLAGR
;
A
#
# COMPACT_ATOMS: atom_id res chain seq x y z
N MET A 1 -47.90 27.04 4.82
CA MET A 1 -47.27 26.86 3.50
C MET A 1 -45.76 27.00 3.68
N PHE A 2 -45.02 25.89 3.78
CA PHE A 2 -43.56 25.94 3.85
C PHE A 2 -42.98 24.81 2.98
N SER A 3 -42.35 25.23 1.88
CA SER A 3 -41.76 24.40 0.83
C SER A 3 -40.69 23.44 1.35
N HIS A 4 -40.70 22.22 0.85
CA HIS A 4 -39.61 21.25 1.01
C HIS A 4 -38.45 21.60 0.07
N GLN A 5 -37.39 22.20 0.61
CA GLN A 5 -36.07 22.26 -0.01
C GLN A 5 -35.42 20.88 0.08
N GLN A 6 -35.14 20.26 -1.06
CA GLN A 6 -34.28 19.07 -1.12
C GLN A 6 -32.82 19.47 -0.87
N PRO A 7 -32.09 18.78 0.03
CA PRO A 7 -30.65 18.92 0.08
C PRO A 7 -30.02 18.16 -1.09
N HIS A 8 -29.28 18.88 -1.94
CA HIS A 8 -28.27 18.33 -2.83
C HIS A 8 -27.26 17.52 -2.01
N GLN A 9 -27.29 16.19 -2.12
CA GLN A 9 -26.16 15.35 -1.70
C GLN A 9 -24.99 15.64 -2.64
N GLN A 10 -24.00 16.36 -2.10
CA GLN A 10 -22.66 16.42 -2.64
C GLN A 10 -22.15 14.99 -2.82
N GLN A 11 -22.03 14.54 -4.07
CA GLN A 11 -21.26 13.35 -4.42
C GLN A 11 -19.79 13.66 -4.12
N GLN A 12 -19.35 13.32 -2.90
CA GLN A 12 -17.93 13.19 -2.62
C GLN A 12 -17.37 12.14 -3.59
N PRO A 13 -16.23 12.40 -4.25
CA PRO A 13 -15.59 11.39 -5.07
C PRO A 13 -15.37 10.15 -4.20
N PRO A 14 -15.69 8.94 -4.70
CA PRO A 14 -15.53 7.71 -3.93
C PRO A 14 -14.09 7.66 -3.44
N SER A 15 -13.94 7.71 -2.11
CA SER A 15 -12.65 7.56 -1.44
C SER A 15 -12.01 6.27 -1.95
N GLY A 16 -10.71 6.30 -2.27
CA GLY A 16 -10.03 5.18 -2.95
C GLY A 16 -10.25 3.81 -2.30
N GLY A 17 -10.52 3.76 -0.99
CA GLY A 17 -10.87 2.54 -0.27
C GLY A 17 -12.18 1.88 -0.72
N SER A 18 -13.19 2.63 -1.15
CA SER A 18 -14.49 2.09 -1.61
C SER A 18 -14.38 1.39 -2.97
N GLN A 19 -13.56 1.93 -3.89
CA GLN A 19 -13.26 1.27 -5.16
C GLN A 19 -12.39 0.04 -4.96
N TRP A 20 -11.42 0.10 -4.05
CA TRP A 20 -10.56 -1.04 -3.72
C TRP A 20 -11.35 -2.20 -3.11
N ALA A 21 -12.28 -1.94 -2.18
CA ALA A 21 -13.11 -2.98 -1.57
C ALA A 21 -13.93 -3.76 -2.62
N SER A 22 -14.56 -3.04 -3.56
CA SER A 22 -15.35 -3.65 -4.64
C SER A 22 -14.51 -4.55 -5.54
N ASN A 23 -13.27 -4.15 -5.81
CA ASN A 23 -12.37 -4.89 -6.70
C ASN A 23 -11.84 -6.16 -6.03
N ILE A 24 -11.59 -6.14 -4.72
CA ILE A 24 -11.11 -7.32 -3.98
C ILE A 24 -12.16 -8.40 -3.88
N GLU A 25 -13.43 -8.05 -3.71
CA GLU A 25 -14.54 -9.02 -3.67
C GLU A 25 -14.62 -9.86 -4.95
N SER A 26 -14.14 -9.32 -6.08
CA SER A 26 -14.11 -10.03 -7.36
C SER A 26 -12.92 -10.98 -7.54
N VAL A 27 -11.92 -10.95 -6.66
CA VAL A 27 -10.69 -11.73 -6.79
C VAL A 27 -10.70 -12.93 -5.83
N SER A 28 -10.53 -14.13 -6.39
CA SER A 28 -10.39 -15.36 -5.61
C SER A 28 -8.91 -15.66 -5.33
N CYS A 29 -8.39 -15.17 -4.20
CA CYS A 29 -7.04 -15.46 -3.72
C CYS A 29 -7.08 -16.09 -2.33
N SER A 30 -6.46 -17.26 -2.17
CA SER A 30 -6.37 -17.97 -0.89
C SER A 30 -5.09 -17.67 -0.11
N ARG A 31 -4.21 -16.85 -0.68
CA ARG A 31 -2.90 -16.49 -0.12
C ARG A 31 -2.88 -15.00 0.19
N TYR A 32 -1.84 -14.29 -0.24
CA TYR A 32 -1.73 -12.85 -0.03
C TYR A 32 -2.19 -12.12 -1.30
N LEU A 33 -3.16 -11.21 -1.13
CA LEU A 33 -3.66 -10.36 -2.20
C LEU A 33 -2.99 -8.99 -2.12
N CYS A 34 -2.24 -8.64 -3.15
CA CYS A 34 -1.57 -7.35 -3.26
C CYS A 34 -2.57 -6.22 -3.53
N PRO A 35 -2.22 -4.95 -3.23
CA PRO A 35 -3.04 -3.80 -3.61
C PRO A 35 -3.30 -3.68 -5.12
N THR A 36 -2.38 -4.20 -5.94
CA THR A 36 -2.48 -4.33 -7.40
C THR A 36 -3.41 -5.47 -7.85
N LEU A 37 -4.00 -6.21 -6.90
CA LEU A 37 -4.85 -7.38 -7.10
C LEU A 37 -4.11 -8.65 -7.57
N ASP A 38 -2.78 -8.67 -7.46
CA ASP A 38 -1.98 -9.88 -7.67
C ASP A 38 -2.08 -10.85 -6.49
N CYS A 39 -2.26 -12.14 -6.77
CA CYS A 39 -2.27 -13.19 -5.76
C CYS A 39 -0.87 -13.83 -5.63
N VAL A 40 -0.19 -13.61 -4.51
CA VAL A 40 1.20 -14.02 -4.31
C VAL A 40 1.38 -14.93 -3.09
N ALA A 41 2.56 -15.56 -3.01
CA ALA A 41 2.85 -16.54 -1.96
C ALA A 41 3.07 -15.88 -0.60
N THR A 42 3.74 -14.72 -0.60
CA THR A 42 4.09 -13.95 0.60
C THR A 42 3.98 -12.44 0.34
N PRO A 43 3.83 -11.59 1.37
CA PRO A 43 3.72 -10.15 1.17
C PRO A 43 4.90 -9.49 0.43
N HIS A 44 6.12 -10.04 0.58
CA HIS A 44 7.30 -9.49 -0.08
C HIS A 44 7.33 -9.75 -1.58
N ASP A 45 6.51 -10.68 -2.08
CA ASP A 45 6.38 -10.95 -3.51
C ASP A 45 5.56 -9.88 -4.23
N CYS A 46 4.77 -9.07 -3.50
CA CYS A 46 3.91 -8.06 -4.12
C CYS A 46 4.71 -7.03 -4.93
N PRO A 47 4.30 -6.72 -6.17
CA PRO A 47 4.91 -5.64 -6.92
C PRO A 47 4.60 -4.29 -6.28
N CYS A 48 5.47 -3.30 -6.52
CA CYS A 48 5.14 -1.92 -6.20
C CYS A 48 4.02 -1.43 -7.15
N PRO A 49 3.08 -0.60 -6.67
CA PRO A 49 1.95 -0.15 -7.46
C PRO A 49 2.38 0.72 -8.65
N ASP A 50 3.43 1.52 -8.45
CA ASP A 50 4.03 2.36 -9.47
C ASP A 50 5.25 1.66 -10.08
N GLN A 51 5.35 1.65 -11.41
CA GLN A 51 6.47 1.03 -12.13
C GLN A 51 7.81 1.75 -11.91
N GLU A 52 7.77 3.03 -11.57
CA GLU A 52 8.95 3.85 -11.28
C GLU A 52 9.50 3.62 -9.86
N ASP A 53 8.73 2.93 -9.01
CA ASP A 53 9.11 2.68 -7.63
C ASP A 53 9.90 1.38 -7.51
N VAL A 54 10.99 1.44 -6.75
CA VAL A 54 11.82 0.28 -6.44
C VAL A 54 11.39 -0.32 -5.11
N LYS A 55 11.44 -1.65 -5.02
CA LYS A 55 11.15 -2.41 -3.82
C LYS A 55 12.37 -2.42 -2.89
N CYS A 56 12.27 -1.79 -1.73
CA CYS A 56 13.27 -1.80 -0.69
C CYS A 56 12.87 -2.81 0.40
N ILE A 57 13.66 -3.85 0.62
CA ILE A 57 13.49 -4.76 1.75
C ILE A 57 14.35 -4.23 2.89
N ILE A 58 13.71 -3.80 3.97
CA ILE A 58 14.42 -3.41 5.18
C ILE A 58 14.53 -4.66 6.04
N PRO A 59 15.75 -5.20 6.24
CA PRO A 59 15.94 -6.37 7.07
C PRO A 59 15.63 -6.02 8.53
N ASP A 60 14.85 -6.87 9.19
CA ASP A 60 14.78 -6.86 10.65
C ASP A 60 16.07 -7.46 11.23
N ALA A 61 16.35 -7.20 12.51
CA ALA A 61 17.66 -7.45 13.13
C ALA A 61 18.18 -8.90 13.01
N ASP A 62 17.31 -9.88 12.77
CA ASP A 62 17.65 -11.31 12.73
C ASP A 62 17.57 -11.95 11.33
N ASP A 63 16.78 -11.42 10.38
CA ASP A 63 16.52 -12.09 9.11
C ASP A 63 16.46 -11.15 7.89
N LYS A 64 17.26 -11.47 6.86
CA LYS A 64 17.29 -10.71 5.59
C LYS A 64 16.14 -11.05 4.65
N THR A 65 15.40 -12.11 4.96
CA THR A 65 14.30 -12.63 4.13
C THR A 65 12.91 -12.29 4.68
N VAL A 66 12.85 -11.83 5.93
CA VAL A 66 11.62 -11.39 6.59
C VAL A 66 11.87 -9.96 7.04
N GLY A 67 11.39 -9.01 6.24
CA GLY A 67 11.67 -7.60 6.46
C GLY A 67 10.52 -6.74 6.00
N THR A 68 10.46 -5.51 6.51
CA THR A 68 9.47 -4.53 6.08
C THR A 68 9.75 -4.14 4.62
N VAL A 69 8.76 -4.28 3.75
CA VAL A 69 8.87 -3.89 2.35
C VAL A 69 8.32 -2.49 2.15
N VAL A 70 9.14 -1.62 1.54
CA VAL A 70 8.77 -0.24 1.20
C VAL A 70 9.00 -0.02 -0.28
N CYS A 71 7.97 0.50 -0.96
CA CYS A 71 8.10 1.00 -2.32
C CYS A 71 8.57 2.45 -2.27
N ALA A 72 9.67 2.75 -2.95
CA ALA A 72 10.29 4.06 -2.89
C ALA A 72 10.71 4.52 -4.28
N ARG A 73 10.52 5.82 -4.57
CA ARG A 73 10.80 6.38 -5.89
C ARG A 73 12.26 6.77 -6.07
N GLY A 74 12.92 6.15 -7.03
CA GLY A 74 14.30 6.48 -7.42
C GLY A 74 15.39 5.70 -6.64
N PRO A 75 16.63 5.72 -7.15
CA PRO A 75 17.70 4.82 -6.71
C PRO A 75 18.18 5.06 -5.27
N ASP A 76 18.12 6.30 -4.79
CA ASP A 76 18.61 6.68 -3.45
C ASP A 76 17.53 6.58 -2.35
N ALA A 77 16.30 6.26 -2.73
CA ALA A 77 15.18 6.29 -1.79
C ALA A 77 15.28 5.15 -0.77
N CYS A 78 15.75 3.96 -1.16
CA CYS A 78 16.01 2.87 -0.22
C CYS A 78 17.04 3.24 0.85
N LEU A 79 18.13 3.91 0.47
CA LEU A 79 19.18 4.37 1.40
C LEU A 79 18.63 5.40 2.40
N SER A 80 17.71 6.24 1.93
CA SER A 80 17.05 7.23 2.78
C SER A 80 16.16 6.57 3.82
N VAL A 81 15.41 5.53 3.43
CA VAL A 81 14.56 4.74 4.33
C VAL A 81 15.42 3.97 5.34
N GLU A 82 16.47 3.28 4.88
CA GLU A 82 17.39 2.57 5.77
C GLU A 82 18.03 3.50 6.80
N ARG A 83 18.49 4.68 6.37
CA ARG A 83 19.05 5.70 7.28
C ARG A 83 18.02 6.20 8.29
N LEU A 84 16.76 6.37 7.90
CA LEU A 84 15.69 6.75 8.83
C LEU A 84 15.48 5.68 9.89
N ILE A 85 15.47 4.42 9.47
CA ILE A 85 15.23 3.28 10.37
C ILE A 85 16.37 3.14 11.37
N TRP A 86 17.62 3.22 10.94
CA TRP A 86 18.78 3.25 11.84
C TRP A 86 18.72 4.41 12.85
N ARG A 87 18.27 5.59 12.42
CA ARG A 87 18.08 6.74 13.32
C ARG A 87 16.97 6.53 14.35
N LEU A 88 15.94 5.77 14.01
CA LEU A 88 14.83 5.48 14.92
C LEU A 88 15.14 4.30 15.84
N ALA A 89 15.87 3.29 15.36
CA ALA A 89 16.25 2.11 16.10
C ALA A 89 17.40 2.36 17.12
N GLY A 90 18.20 3.41 16.91
CA GLY A 90 19.27 3.81 17.83
C GLY A 90 18.84 4.70 19.01
N ARG A 91 17.54 4.79 19.31
CA ARG A 91 16.99 5.51 20.47
C ARG A 91 16.26 4.58 21.40
#